data_AF-A0A4W3K702-F1
#
_entry.id   AF-A0A4W3K702-F1
#
_cell.length_a   1.000
_cell.length_b   1.000
_cell.length_c   1.000
_cell.angle_alpha   90.00
_cell.angle_beta   90.00
_cell.angle_gamma   90.00
#
_symmetry.space_group_name_H-M   'P 1'
#
loop_
_entity.id
_entity.type
_entity.pdbx_description
1 polymer ?
#
loop_
_entity_poly.entity_id
_entity_poly.type
_entity_poly.pdbx_seq_one_letter_code
_entity_poly.pdbx_strand_id
1 'polypeptide(L)'
;MESDSLEGFHEVNLASPSSPDFIVLSQLEATETEGLPYQPFSLVSSTPAQPNALNAEDLPTQPIYSSPKHIASGEFRDVRSGSQHDPAKEDRSIQEGSEDVLGRSTDSLSHLRSPFVQEVREKGYERLKEELAKAQRELKLKDEECERLSKVRDQLGQELEELTASLFEEAHRMVREANVKQAAAEKQLKEAQGKIDVLQAEVAALKTLVQSSPTSPSKDLQPSVKIPFKKGHGRNKSTSAMLSNSQELNVMQPIVRDCKEVDLLLFGEFKVWKEEPAMDRACCFLDRIYKEDIYPCLTFSKSELASTILEAVESNTLSIEPVGFQSLPVVKASAMECGGPKKCALSGQTKTCKHRIKLGDSSSYYYVSPFCRYRIMSVCNFFTYIRYIQQGLVKQQDVEQMFWEVMHLRKEMSLAKLGFYKEEL
;
A
#
# COMPACT_ATOMS: atom_id res chain seq x y z
N MET A 1 22.72 36.61 -45.09
CA MET A 1 22.59 35.17 -44.78
C MET A 1 22.33 35.08 -43.29
N GLU A 2 21.19 34.66 -42.77
CA GLU A 2 19.86 34.34 -43.30
C GLU A 2 18.95 34.36 -42.06
N SER A 3 17.72 34.80 -42.25
CA SER A 3 16.66 34.97 -41.25
C SER A 3 16.02 33.63 -40.85
N ASP A 4 15.43 33.56 -39.65
CA ASP A 4 14.08 33.00 -39.33
C ASP A 4 13.98 32.84 -37.80
N SER A 5 13.25 33.69 -37.06
CA SER A 5 11.78 33.88 -36.96
C SER A 5 11.03 32.69 -36.35
N LEU A 6 10.75 32.83 -35.05
CA LEU A 6 9.79 32.06 -34.26
C LEU A 6 8.36 32.27 -34.81
N GLU A 7 7.66 31.20 -35.15
CA GLU A 7 6.21 31.21 -35.33
C GLU A 7 5.60 29.82 -35.07
N GLY A 8 4.46 29.78 -34.39
CA GLY A 8 3.49 28.68 -34.55
C GLY A 8 3.38 27.64 -33.44
N PHE A 9 2.91 28.05 -32.25
CA PHE A 9 2.14 27.16 -31.37
C PHE A 9 0.83 26.81 -32.09
N HIS A 10 0.62 25.54 -32.44
CA HIS A 10 -0.69 25.07 -32.86
C HIS A 10 -1.53 24.66 -31.64
N GLU A 11 -2.58 25.43 -31.38
CA GLU A 11 -3.75 25.04 -30.59
C GLU A 11 -4.26 23.67 -31.02
N VAL A 12 -4.21 22.70 -30.11
CA VAL A 12 -5.01 21.48 -30.21
C VAL A 12 -6.33 21.70 -29.48
N ASN A 13 -7.36 22.01 -30.27
CA ASN A 13 -8.75 22.08 -29.80
C ASN A 13 -9.17 20.72 -29.23
N LEU A 14 -9.45 20.67 -27.93
CA LEU A 14 -10.14 19.58 -27.26
C LEU A 14 -11.62 19.63 -27.62
N ALA A 15 -11.97 19.08 -28.79
CA ALA A 15 -13.35 18.78 -29.14
C ALA A 15 -13.62 17.29 -28.92
N SER A 16 -14.50 17.00 -27.95
CA SER A 16 -15.04 15.67 -27.67
C SER A 16 -15.74 15.08 -28.91
N PRO A 17 -15.49 13.82 -29.30
CA PRO A 17 -16.40 13.12 -30.17
C PRO A 17 -17.57 12.59 -29.35
N SER A 18 -18.74 13.14 -29.66
CA SER A 18 -20.07 12.73 -29.24
C SER A 18 -20.31 11.23 -29.44
N SER A 19 -20.85 10.58 -28.39
CA SER A 19 -21.43 9.25 -28.45
C SER A 19 -22.64 9.23 -29.38
N PRO A 20 -22.84 8.20 -30.23
CA PRO A 20 -24.11 7.99 -30.90
C PRO A 20 -25.05 7.20 -29.98
N ASP A 21 -26.17 7.84 -29.64
CA ASP A 21 -27.36 7.21 -29.06
C ASP A 21 -27.94 6.16 -30.01
N PHE A 22 -28.19 4.95 -29.50
CA PHE A 22 -28.97 3.94 -30.22
C PHE A 22 -29.66 2.99 -29.24
N ILE A 23 -30.75 3.40 -28.58
CA ILE A 23 -31.80 2.47 -28.15
C ILE A 23 -33.17 3.16 -28.29
N VAL A 24 -33.82 2.95 -29.44
CA VAL A 24 -35.28 2.81 -29.54
C VAL A 24 -35.55 1.71 -30.57
N LEU A 25 -35.92 0.53 -30.09
CA LEU A 25 -36.83 -0.37 -30.79
C LEU A 25 -37.77 -0.97 -29.76
N SER A 26 -39.00 -0.51 -29.86
CA SER A 26 -40.17 -0.96 -29.14
C SER A 26 -40.54 -2.40 -29.51
N GLN A 27 -41.26 -3.04 -28.58
CA GLN A 27 -42.33 -4.01 -28.83
C GLN A 27 -41.93 -5.36 -29.44
N LEU A 28 -41.84 -6.38 -28.57
CA LEU A 28 -42.52 -7.65 -28.83
C LEU A 28 -43.21 -8.11 -27.53
N GLU A 29 -44.50 -8.37 -27.67
CA GLU A 29 -45.45 -8.76 -26.64
C GLU A 29 -45.24 -10.20 -26.14
N ALA A 30 -45.83 -10.41 -24.96
CA ALA A 30 -46.03 -11.61 -24.18
C ALA A 30 -46.42 -12.90 -24.94
N THR A 31 -45.97 -14.03 -24.39
CA THR A 31 -46.84 -15.19 -24.14
C THR A 31 -46.50 -15.81 -22.78
N GLU A 32 -47.55 -15.98 -21.99
CA GLU A 32 -47.64 -16.44 -20.60
C GLU A 32 -47.38 -17.96 -20.44
N THR A 33 -47.05 -18.37 -19.20
CA THR A 33 -47.54 -19.59 -18.51
C THR A 33 -46.99 -19.59 -17.06
N GLU A 34 -47.78 -19.09 -16.11
CA GLU A 34 -48.56 -19.83 -15.09
C GLU A 34 -47.80 -20.17 -13.79
N GLY A 35 -48.33 -19.68 -12.65
CA GLY A 35 -47.93 -20.07 -11.30
C GLY A 35 -48.32 -19.08 -10.18
N LEU A 36 -49.58 -19.15 -9.74
CA LEU A 36 -50.25 -18.44 -8.61
C LEU A 36 -49.57 -18.65 -7.21
N PRO A 37 -50.13 -18.13 -6.10
CA PRO A 37 -50.26 -16.72 -5.68
C PRO A 37 -49.69 -16.53 -4.24
N TYR A 38 -49.51 -15.30 -3.75
CA TYR A 38 -49.93 -14.88 -2.39
C TYR A 38 -49.62 -13.38 -2.19
N GLN A 39 -50.61 -12.69 -1.66
CA GLN A 39 -50.80 -11.25 -1.64
C GLN A 39 -50.15 -10.62 -0.38
N PRO A 40 -49.59 -9.40 -0.46
CA PRO A 40 -49.04 -8.71 0.71
C PRO A 40 -50.11 -7.87 1.42
N PHE A 41 -50.12 -7.93 2.76
CA PHE A 41 -50.86 -6.98 3.58
C PHE A 41 -50.08 -5.65 3.71
N SER A 42 -50.82 -4.55 3.60
CA SER A 42 -50.34 -3.17 3.61
C SER A 42 -50.57 -2.47 4.97
N LEU A 43 -49.67 -1.50 5.21
CA LEU A 43 -49.86 -0.19 5.87
C LEU A 43 -50.07 -0.10 7.38
N VAL A 44 -49.15 0.62 8.06
CA VAL A 44 -49.39 1.91 8.81
C VAL A 44 -48.02 2.64 8.85
N SER A 45 -47.73 3.70 8.09
CA SER A 45 -48.09 5.13 8.16
C SER A 45 -47.73 5.89 9.45
N SER A 46 -46.73 6.78 9.37
CA SER A 46 -46.79 8.11 10.01
C SER A 46 -45.65 9.06 9.57
N THR A 47 -46.00 9.90 8.59
CA THR A 47 -45.72 11.35 8.40
C THR A 47 -44.30 11.96 8.22
N PRO A 48 -44.20 13.07 7.44
CA PRO A 48 -42.97 13.57 6.84
C PRO A 48 -42.39 14.79 7.56
N ALA A 49 -41.07 14.96 7.51
CA ALA A 49 -40.41 16.23 7.82
C ALA A 49 -39.59 16.69 6.60
N GLN A 50 -39.84 17.91 6.17
CA GLN A 50 -39.26 18.57 5.00
C GLN A 50 -37.76 18.91 5.16
N PRO A 51 -37.06 19.20 4.05
CA PRO A 51 -35.61 19.28 4.00
C PRO A 51 -35.10 20.67 4.39
N ASN A 52 -34.10 20.74 5.27
CA ASN A 52 -33.27 21.93 5.41
C ASN A 52 -32.21 21.92 4.30
N ALA A 53 -32.43 22.76 3.30
CA ALA A 53 -31.40 23.18 2.36
C ALA A 53 -30.38 24.06 3.07
N LEU A 54 -29.10 23.71 3.00
CA LEU A 54 -28.00 24.65 3.21
C LEU A 54 -27.19 24.73 1.92
N ASN A 55 -27.06 25.97 1.45
CA ASN A 55 -26.39 26.40 0.24
C ASN A 55 -24.88 26.25 0.33
N ALA A 56 -24.26 26.08 -0.83
CA ALA A 56 -22.86 25.69 -1.05
C ALA A 56 -21.86 26.87 -1.09
N GLU A 57 -21.96 27.85 -0.18
CA GLU A 57 -21.10 29.05 -0.22
C GLU A 57 -20.28 29.33 1.06
N ASP A 58 -20.05 28.32 1.93
CA ASP A 58 -19.11 28.46 3.06
C ASP A 58 -18.09 27.30 3.11
N LEU A 59 -17.32 27.16 2.03
CA LEU A 59 -16.12 26.32 1.99
C LEU A 59 -14.88 27.13 2.43
N PRO A 60 -14.14 26.73 3.47
CA PRO A 60 -12.73 27.05 3.58
C PRO A 60 -11.93 26.05 2.73
N THR A 61 -11.31 26.59 1.70
CA THR A 61 -10.24 25.97 0.93
C THR A 61 -8.99 25.78 1.81
N GLN A 62 -8.24 24.71 1.54
CA GLN A 62 -6.83 24.41 1.87
C GLN A 62 -6.58 23.20 2.81
N PRO A 63 -5.56 22.36 2.52
CA PRO A 63 -5.28 21.12 3.23
C PRO A 63 -4.52 21.36 4.54
N ILE A 64 -4.95 20.72 5.63
CA ILE A 64 -4.26 20.73 6.92
C ILE A 64 -3.32 19.52 7.00
N TYR A 65 -2.02 19.75 6.81
CA TYR A 65 -0.99 18.84 7.30
C TYR A 65 -0.83 19.03 8.82
N SER A 66 -0.88 17.94 9.58
CA SER A 66 -0.61 17.94 11.01
C SER A 66 0.88 17.79 11.28
N SER A 67 1.51 18.81 11.88
CA SER A 67 2.87 18.73 12.43
C SER A 67 2.85 18.43 13.94
N PRO A 68 3.93 17.83 14.51
CA PRO A 68 3.93 17.25 15.85
C PRO A 68 3.91 18.29 16.97
N LYS A 69 3.22 17.95 18.07
CA LYS A 69 3.04 18.76 19.29
C LYS A 69 4.39 19.03 19.98
N HIS A 70 4.76 20.31 20.11
CA HIS A 70 5.79 20.78 21.04
C HIS A 70 5.18 21.02 22.43
N ILE A 71 5.78 20.41 23.45
CA ILE A 71 5.51 20.71 24.87
C ILE A 71 6.23 22.01 25.23
N ALA A 72 5.52 22.89 25.93
CA ALA A 72 5.91 24.25 26.27
C ALA A 72 7.15 24.34 27.16
N SER A 73 8.07 25.23 26.79
CA SER A 73 9.09 25.81 27.68
C SER A 73 8.93 27.33 27.68
N GLY A 74 8.86 27.90 28.88
CA GLY A 74 8.59 29.31 29.15
C GLY A 74 9.70 30.25 28.73
N GLU A 75 9.23 31.44 28.35
CA GLU A 75 9.88 32.66 27.89
C GLU A 75 11.20 33.04 28.60
N PHE A 76 12.22 33.39 27.82
CA PHE A 76 13.13 34.49 28.17
C PHE A 76 13.59 35.24 26.91
N ARG A 77 13.53 36.56 26.99
CA ARG A 77 13.68 37.53 25.90
C ARG A 77 15.13 37.70 25.43
N ASP A 78 15.25 37.89 24.12
CA ASP A 78 16.42 38.37 23.36
C ASP A 78 17.02 39.68 23.89
N VAL A 79 18.35 39.74 24.00
CA VAL A 79 19.14 40.90 23.55
C VAL A 79 20.41 40.38 22.86
N ARG A 80 20.61 40.90 21.65
CA ARG A 80 21.66 40.57 20.69
C ARG A 80 22.90 41.46 20.86
N SER A 81 24.05 40.89 20.46
CA SER A 81 25.24 41.52 19.86
C SER A 81 26.46 41.77 20.77
N GLY A 82 27.56 41.09 20.43
CA GLY A 82 28.75 41.83 19.96
C GLY A 82 30.07 41.60 20.69
N SER A 83 30.90 40.76 20.07
CA SER A 83 32.36 40.94 19.89
C SER A 83 33.37 40.46 20.95
N GLN A 84 34.47 39.98 20.38
CA GLN A 84 35.68 39.37 20.93
C GLN A 84 36.54 40.33 21.77
N HIS A 85 37.22 39.84 22.81
CA HIS A 85 38.69 39.86 22.96
C HIS A 85 39.16 39.30 24.33
N ASP A 86 40.35 38.70 24.27
CA ASP A 86 41.19 38.05 25.28
C ASP A 86 41.69 38.94 26.46
N PRO A 87 42.37 38.36 27.48
CA PRO A 87 42.42 38.89 28.84
C PRO A 87 43.66 39.74 29.14
N ALA A 88 43.54 40.67 30.10
CA ALA A 88 44.69 41.24 30.81
C ALA A 88 44.33 41.67 32.24
N LYS A 89 45.27 41.39 33.14
CA LYS A 89 45.31 41.75 34.57
C LYS A 89 45.41 43.25 34.75
N GLU A 90 44.82 43.79 35.82
CA GLU A 90 45.50 44.80 36.66
C GLU A 90 44.82 45.00 38.02
N ASP A 91 45.66 45.02 39.05
CA ASP A 91 45.39 45.51 40.41
C ASP A 91 44.94 46.98 40.39
N ARG A 92 44.01 47.36 41.27
CA ARG A 92 44.19 48.53 42.15
C ARG A 92 43.14 48.66 43.25
N SER A 93 43.70 48.96 44.40
CA SER A 93 43.15 49.34 45.70
C SER A 93 42.33 50.64 45.70
N ILE A 94 41.29 50.69 46.53
CA ILE A 94 40.85 51.92 47.22
C ILE A 94 40.46 51.57 48.66
N GLN A 95 41.08 52.30 49.58
CA GLN A 95 40.87 52.29 51.02
C GLN A 95 40.03 53.53 51.42
N GLU A 96 39.13 53.28 52.37
CA GLU A 96 38.54 54.16 53.40
C GLU A 96 37.74 55.43 53.07
N GLY A 97 36.50 55.41 53.56
CA GLY A 97 35.80 56.54 54.16
C GLY A 97 34.99 56.04 55.36
N SER A 98 35.41 56.44 56.56
CA SER A 98 34.70 56.35 57.85
C SER A 98 33.34 57.08 57.75
N GLU A 99 32.26 56.74 58.46
CA GLU A 99 32.01 57.15 59.85
C GLU A 99 30.81 56.38 60.47
N ASP A 100 30.93 56.14 61.77
CA ASP A 100 30.05 55.41 62.70
C ASP A 100 28.61 55.93 62.83
N VAL A 101 27.63 55.00 62.88
CA VAL A 101 26.42 55.13 63.71
C VAL A 101 25.95 53.76 64.23
N LEU A 102 26.25 53.51 65.52
CA LEU A 102 25.46 52.77 66.52
C LEU A 102 24.85 51.39 66.16
N GLY A 103 25.60 50.35 66.50
CA GLY A 103 25.23 49.35 67.51
C GLY A 103 23.77 48.87 67.60
N ARG A 104 23.46 47.78 66.90
CA ARG A 104 22.60 46.71 67.43
C ARG A 104 22.76 45.40 66.64
N SER A 105 23.13 44.33 67.37
CA SER A 105 23.08 42.92 66.95
C SER A 105 24.20 42.38 66.05
N THR A 106 25.44 42.39 66.51
CA THR A 106 26.50 41.48 65.98
C THR A 106 26.55 40.13 66.68
N ASP A 107 25.73 39.91 67.71
CA ASP A 107 25.71 38.66 68.48
C ASP A 107 24.91 37.52 67.81
N SER A 108 24.48 37.70 66.55
CA SER A 108 23.80 36.65 65.76
C SER A 108 24.56 36.23 64.49
N LEU A 109 25.76 36.79 64.23
CA LEU A 109 26.58 36.43 63.06
C LEU A 109 27.82 35.59 63.39
N SER A 110 28.15 35.42 64.67
CA SER A 110 29.23 34.53 65.14
C SER A 110 28.95 33.04 64.85
N HIS A 111 27.68 32.66 64.71
CA HIS A 111 27.30 31.29 64.30
C HIS A 111 27.57 30.99 62.81
N LEU A 112 27.70 31.99 61.94
CA LEU A 112 28.03 31.81 60.51
C LEU A 112 29.54 31.72 60.24
N ARG A 113 30.36 32.01 61.24
CA ARG A 113 31.82 31.80 61.27
C ARG A 113 32.23 30.56 62.07
N SER A 114 31.27 29.67 62.35
CA SER A 114 31.59 28.38 62.94
C SER A 114 32.35 27.52 61.91
N PRO A 115 33.51 26.93 62.26
CA PRO A 115 34.26 26.02 61.39
C PRO A 115 33.38 24.94 60.76
N PHE A 116 32.34 24.51 61.48
CA PHE A 116 31.36 23.54 61.02
C PHE A 116 30.50 24.03 59.85
N VAL A 117 30.03 25.28 59.87
CA VAL A 117 29.21 25.85 58.79
C VAL A 117 30.05 26.06 57.52
N GLN A 118 31.32 26.42 57.70
CA GLN A 118 32.27 26.54 56.59
C GLN A 118 32.61 25.17 55.98
N GLU A 119 32.84 24.14 56.81
CA GLU A 119 33.06 22.76 56.35
C GLU A 119 31.85 22.20 55.59
N VAL A 120 30.62 22.47 56.06
CA VAL A 120 29.39 22.07 55.36
C VAL A 120 29.25 22.78 54.02
N ARG A 121 29.62 24.07 53.94
CA ARG A 121 29.62 24.84 52.68
C ARG A 121 30.65 24.29 51.69
N GLU A 122 31.87 24.02 52.13
CA GLU A 122 32.93 23.44 51.30
C GLU A 122 32.55 22.04 50.80
N LYS A 123 32.00 21.19 51.67
CA LYS A 123 31.45 19.88 51.29
C LYS A 123 30.25 19.99 50.35
N GLY A 124 29.44 21.04 50.46
CA GLY A 124 28.33 21.32 49.56
C GLY A 124 28.81 21.78 48.18
N TYR A 125 29.84 22.62 48.16
CA TYR A 125 30.48 23.10 46.94
C TYR A 125 31.15 21.96 46.14
N GLU A 126 31.90 21.08 46.82
CA GLU A 126 32.51 19.93 46.13
C GLU A 126 31.47 18.95 45.61
N ARG A 127 30.38 18.69 46.35
CA ARG A 127 29.25 17.87 45.85
C ARG A 127 28.59 18.50 44.62
N LEU A 128 28.33 19.80 44.65
CA LEU A 128 27.73 20.51 43.51
C LEU A 128 28.64 20.48 42.28
N LYS A 129 29.96 20.62 42.49
CA LYS A 129 30.98 20.55 41.43
C LYS A 129 31.05 19.14 40.81
N GLU A 130 30.97 18.10 41.63
CA GLU A 130 30.94 16.72 41.16
C GLU A 130 29.67 16.42 40.33
N GLU A 131 28.49 16.84 40.82
CA GLU A 131 27.23 16.68 40.10
C GLU A 131 27.21 17.48 38.80
N LEU A 132 27.77 18.70 38.79
CA LEU A 132 27.92 19.49 37.56
C LEU A 132 28.83 18.76 36.54
N ALA A 133 29.97 18.22 36.98
CA ALA A 133 30.86 17.46 36.12
C ALA A 133 30.22 16.17 35.59
N LYS A 134 29.36 15.52 36.40
CA LYS A 134 28.59 14.35 35.98
C LYS A 134 27.54 14.72 34.94
N ALA A 135 26.79 15.79 35.15
CA ALA A 135 25.81 16.30 34.19
C ALA A 135 26.47 16.69 32.87
N GLN A 136 27.64 17.36 32.90
CA GLN A 136 28.41 17.69 31.71
C GLN A 136 28.87 16.46 30.91
N ARG A 137 29.32 15.40 31.60
CA ARG A 137 29.69 14.13 30.95
C ARG A 137 28.48 13.45 30.31
N GLU A 138 27.35 13.41 31.00
CA GLU A 138 26.12 12.82 30.47
C GLU A 138 25.60 13.61 29.25
N LEU A 139 25.64 14.94 29.31
CA LEU A 139 25.26 15.80 28.19
C LEU A 139 26.15 15.54 26.97
N LYS A 140 27.47 15.48 27.16
CA LYS A 140 28.40 15.19 26.06
C LYS A 140 28.12 13.84 25.39
N LEU A 141 27.82 12.80 26.18
CA LEU A 141 27.46 11.50 25.62
C LEU A 141 26.15 11.55 24.83
N LYS A 142 25.17 12.34 25.29
CA LYS A 142 23.92 12.58 24.56
C LYS A 142 24.14 13.38 23.28
N ASP A 143 25.03 14.37 23.29
CA ASP A 143 25.39 15.14 22.09
C ASP A 143 26.06 14.25 21.03
N GLU A 144 26.98 13.37 21.45
CA GLU A 144 27.63 12.38 20.57
C GLU A 144 26.60 11.40 19.95
N GLU A 145 25.61 10.97 20.72
CA GLU A 145 24.53 10.12 20.22
C GLU A 145 23.58 10.89 19.28
N CYS A 146 23.29 12.16 19.56
CA CYS A 146 22.49 13.02 18.68
C CYS A 146 23.20 13.24 17.33
N GLU A 147 24.51 13.48 17.34
CA GLU A 147 25.34 13.58 16.14
C GLU A 147 25.32 12.27 15.34
N ARG A 148 25.43 11.12 16.02
CA ARG A 148 25.34 9.81 15.37
C ARG A 148 23.98 9.61 14.71
N LEU A 149 22.89 9.94 15.41
CA LEU A 149 21.53 9.86 14.88
C LEU A 149 21.29 10.84 13.73
N SER A 150 21.88 12.04 13.77
CA SER A 150 21.80 13.00 12.67
C SER A 150 22.40 12.41 11.39
N LYS A 151 23.59 11.82 11.48
CA LYS A 151 24.26 11.19 10.32
C LYS A 151 23.43 10.05 9.72
N VAL A 152 22.79 9.23 10.56
CA VAL A 152 21.90 8.16 10.08
C VAL A 152 20.69 8.75 9.36
N ARG A 153 20.08 9.81 9.90
CA ARG A 153 18.94 10.49 9.29
C ARG A 153 19.31 11.14 7.96
N ASP A 154 20.51 11.71 7.85
CA ASP A 154 21.00 12.31 6.60
C ASP A 154 21.29 11.23 5.54
N GLN A 155 21.87 10.08 5.92
CA GLN A 155 22.06 8.93 5.03
C GLN A 155 20.73 8.37 4.49
N LEU A 156 19.75 8.17 5.37
CA LEU A 156 18.42 7.73 4.96
C LEU A 156 17.73 8.75 4.05
N GLY A 157 17.95 10.05 4.30
CA GLY A 157 17.47 11.12 3.43
C GLY A 157 18.05 11.02 2.01
N GLN A 158 19.36 10.75 1.90
CA GLN A 158 20.03 10.57 0.62
C GLN A 158 19.54 9.31 -0.11
N GLU A 159 19.43 8.17 0.59
CA GLU A 159 18.91 6.93 -0.01
C GLU A 159 17.48 7.12 -0.53
N LEU A 160 16.66 7.88 0.21
CA LEU A 160 15.30 8.21 -0.22
C LEU A 160 15.29 9.11 -1.46
N GLU A 161 16.19 10.10 -1.55
CA GLU A 161 16.32 10.96 -2.72
C GLU A 161 16.77 10.16 -3.95
N GLU A 162 17.77 9.29 -3.81
CA GLU A 162 18.26 8.42 -4.89
C GLU A 162 17.17 7.46 -5.38
N LEU A 163 16.43 6.84 -4.46
CA LEU A 163 15.30 5.99 -4.80
C LEU A 163 14.20 6.77 -5.51
N THR A 164 13.89 7.97 -5.02
CA THR A 164 12.88 8.85 -5.62
C THR A 164 13.26 9.22 -7.05
N ALA A 165 14.53 9.59 -7.30
CA ALA A 165 15.03 9.87 -8.64
C ALA A 165 14.92 8.64 -9.56
N SER A 166 15.31 7.46 -9.09
CA SER A 166 15.19 6.21 -9.84
C SER A 166 13.75 5.87 -10.21
N LEU A 167 12.80 6.06 -9.29
CA LEU A 167 11.37 5.84 -9.54
C LEU A 167 10.82 6.81 -10.59
N PHE A 168 11.24 8.08 -10.56
CA PHE A 168 10.86 9.04 -11.60
C PHE A 168 11.42 8.66 -12.97
N GLU A 169 12.68 8.26 -13.05
CA GLU A 169 13.28 7.79 -14.30
C GLU A 169 12.53 6.58 -14.86
N GLU A 170 12.17 5.62 -13.99
CA GLU A 170 11.42 4.43 -14.38
C GLU A 170 10.01 4.78 -14.86
N ALA A 171 9.30 5.66 -14.17
CA ALA A 171 7.99 6.14 -14.61
C ALA A 171 8.08 6.82 -15.99
N HIS A 172 9.10 7.67 -16.22
CA HIS A 172 9.32 8.29 -17.53
C HIS A 172 9.69 7.28 -18.61
N ARG A 173 10.42 6.21 -18.26
CA ARG A 173 10.72 5.09 -19.18
C ARG A 173 9.43 4.39 -19.59
N MET A 174 8.60 3.99 -18.63
CA MET A 174 7.33 3.29 -18.89
C MET A 174 6.38 4.11 -19.76
N VAL A 175 6.25 5.41 -19.50
CA VAL A 175 5.42 6.32 -20.33
C VAL A 175 5.96 6.41 -21.76
N ARG A 176 7.28 6.55 -21.93
CA ARG A 176 7.89 6.59 -23.28
C ARG A 176 7.65 5.29 -24.03
N GLU A 177 7.82 4.14 -23.39
CA GLU A 177 7.56 2.85 -24.02
C GLU A 177 6.10 2.68 -24.44
N ALA A 178 5.16 3.11 -23.59
CA ALA A 178 3.74 3.11 -23.91
C ALA A 178 3.43 3.99 -25.14
N ASN A 179 3.97 5.21 -25.18
CA ASN A 179 3.79 6.14 -26.30
C ASN A 179 4.37 5.59 -27.62
N VAL A 180 5.55 4.95 -27.56
CA VAL A 180 6.16 4.31 -28.74
C VAL A 180 5.29 3.15 -29.25
N LYS A 181 4.77 2.32 -28.34
CA LYS A 181 3.87 1.21 -28.70
C LYS A 181 2.55 1.73 -29.28
N GLN A 182 1.99 2.79 -28.71
CA GLN A 182 0.79 3.45 -29.21
C GLN A 182 1.02 4.00 -30.62
N ALA A 183 2.08 4.76 -30.84
CA ALA A 183 2.40 5.32 -32.16
C ALA A 183 2.62 4.23 -33.23
N ALA A 184 3.24 3.10 -32.85
CA ALA A 184 3.41 1.96 -33.74
C ALA A 184 2.06 1.31 -34.11
N ALA A 185 1.16 1.15 -33.14
CA ALA A 185 -0.18 0.59 -33.37
C ALA A 185 -1.05 1.53 -34.22
N GLU A 186 -1.03 2.84 -33.96
CA GLU A 186 -1.74 3.85 -34.75
C GLU A 186 -1.24 3.89 -36.19
N LYS A 187 0.07 3.76 -36.41
CA LYS A 187 0.64 3.65 -37.75
C LYS A 187 0.12 2.40 -38.49
N GLN A 188 0.13 1.24 -37.83
CA GLN A 188 -0.38 0.00 -38.42
C GLN A 188 -1.89 0.09 -38.73
N LEU A 189 -2.66 0.74 -37.85
CA LEU A 189 -4.08 0.98 -38.08
C LEU A 189 -4.31 1.82 -39.34
N LYS A 190 -3.54 2.91 -39.51
CA LYS A 190 -3.63 3.77 -40.68
C LYS A 190 -3.25 3.03 -41.98
N GLU A 191 -2.22 2.19 -41.94
CA GLU A 191 -1.86 1.35 -43.08
C GLU A 191 -2.94 0.33 -43.42
N ALA A 192 -3.59 -0.28 -42.42
CA ALA A 192 -4.69 -1.21 -42.61
C ALA A 192 -5.95 -0.51 -43.17
N GLN A 193 -6.28 0.68 -42.66
CA GLN A 193 -7.37 1.50 -43.19
C GLN A 193 -7.15 1.83 -44.67
N GLY A 194 -5.95 2.25 -45.06
CA GLY A 194 -5.63 2.49 -46.47
C GLY A 194 -5.79 1.25 -47.36
N LYS A 195 -5.47 0.05 -46.84
CA LYS A 195 -5.74 -1.21 -47.56
C LYS A 195 -7.23 -1.48 -47.71
N ILE A 196 -8.03 -1.19 -46.67
CA ILE A 196 -9.48 -1.34 -46.72
C ILE A 196 -10.07 -0.41 -47.79
N ASP A 197 -9.63 0.85 -47.86
CA ASP A 197 -10.12 1.82 -48.84
C ASP A 197 -9.84 1.36 -50.28
N VAL A 198 -8.63 0.85 -50.55
CA VAL A 198 -8.27 0.29 -51.86
C VAL A 198 -9.17 -0.91 -52.20
N LEU A 199 -9.33 -1.85 -51.27
CA LEU A 199 -10.19 -3.02 -51.48
C LEU A 199 -11.66 -2.65 -51.67
N GLN A 200 -12.17 -1.65 -50.94
CA GLN A 200 -13.53 -1.14 -51.13
C GLN A 200 -13.71 -0.54 -52.53
N ALA A 201 -12.73 0.23 -53.02
CA ALA A 201 -12.75 0.77 -54.37
C ALA A 201 -12.73 -0.32 -55.44
N GLU A 202 -11.90 -1.36 -55.27
CA GLU A 202 -11.86 -2.52 -56.17
C GLU A 202 -13.19 -3.28 -56.19
N VAL A 203 -13.78 -3.55 -55.03
CA VAL A 203 -15.10 -4.21 -54.91
C VAL A 203 -16.19 -3.36 -55.57
N ALA A 204 -16.18 -2.05 -55.38
CA ALA A 204 -17.14 -1.14 -56.03
C ALA A 204 -17.00 -1.16 -57.56
N ALA A 205 -15.77 -1.16 -58.09
CA ALA A 205 -15.50 -1.26 -59.51
C ALA A 205 -15.97 -2.62 -60.09
N LEU A 206 -15.65 -3.73 -59.41
CA LEU A 206 -16.09 -5.07 -59.80
C LEU A 206 -17.62 -5.21 -59.78
N LYS A 207 -18.29 -4.67 -58.76
CA LYS A 207 -19.75 -4.67 -58.65
C LYS A 207 -20.40 -3.91 -59.81
N THR A 208 -19.83 -2.76 -60.20
CA THR A 208 -20.28 -1.98 -61.36
C THR A 208 -20.09 -2.78 -62.65
N LEU A 209 -18.94 -3.43 -62.82
CA LEU A 209 -18.65 -4.25 -64.01
C LEU A 209 -19.63 -5.42 -64.16
N VAL A 210 -19.94 -6.10 -63.05
CA VAL A 210 -20.95 -7.18 -63.01
C VAL A 210 -22.35 -6.65 -63.33
N GLN A 211 -22.75 -5.50 -62.76
CA GLN A 211 -24.06 -4.89 -63.04
C GLN A 211 -24.19 -4.35 -64.48
N SER A 212 -23.07 -3.94 -65.10
CA SER A 212 -23.04 -3.49 -66.50
C SER A 212 -22.98 -4.63 -67.53
N SER A 213 -22.80 -5.87 -67.09
CA SER A 213 -22.86 -7.04 -67.99
C SER A 213 -24.31 -7.42 -68.28
N PRO A 214 -24.76 -7.42 -69.55
CA PRO A 214 -26.15 -7.72 -69.89
C PRO A 214 -26.34 -9.24 -69.98
N THR A 215 -26.55 -9.92 -68.86
CA THR A 215 -27.13 -11.26 -68.85
C THR A 215 -28.17 -11.41 -67.74
N SER A 216 -29.36 -11.78 -68.16
CA SER A 216 -30.63 -11.88 -67.44
C SER A 216 -30.59 -12.77 -66.18
N PRO A 217 -31.49 -12.57 -65.20
CA PRO A 217 -31.62 -13.45 -64.04
C PRO A 217 -32.46 -14.68 -64.42
N SER A 218 -31.82 -15.82 -64.65
CA SER A 218 -32.52 -17.10 -64.79
C SER A 218 -32.44 -17.91 -63.50
N LYS A 219 -33.63 -18.26 -63.00
CA LYS A 219 -33.88 -19.32 -62.03
C LYS A 219 -33.37 -20.67 -62.54
N ASP A 220 -33.11 -21.53 -61.56
CA ASP A 220 -33.16 -23.01 -61.60
C ASP A 220 -31.88 -23.85 -61.85
N LEU A 221 -31.66 -24.69 -60.83
CA LEU A 221 -31.13 -26.07 -60.80
C LEU A 221 -29.61 -26.36 -60.93
N GLN A 222 -29.09 -26.96 -59.85
CA GLN A 222 -27.90 -27.82 -59.70
C GLN A 222 -27.85 -28.98 -60.73
N PRO A 223 -26.81 -29.86 -60.84
CA PRO A 223 -25.48 -29.93 -60.17
C PRO A 223 -24.26 -30.26 -61.10
N SER A 224 -23.04 -30.17 -60.53
CA SER A 224 -21.84 -31.01 -60.80
C SER A 224 -21.35 -31.24 -62.25
N VAL A 225 -20.24 -30.59 -62.62
CA VAL A 225 -19.24 -31.17 -63.55
C VAL A 225 -17.81 -30.85 -63.06
N LYS A 226 -17.07 -31.91 -62.72
CA LYS A 226 -15.62 -31.89 -62.49
C LYS A 226 -14.90 -31.91 -63.84
N ILE A 227 -13.98 -30.98 -64.11
CA ILE A 227 -12.92 -31.18 -65.13
C ILE A 227 -11.57 -30.67 -64.59
N PRO A 228 -10.45 -31.39 -64.84
CA PRO A 228 -9.14 -31.15 -64.23
C PRO A 228 -8.15 -30.42 -65.15
N PHE A 229 -7.33 -29.51 -64.61
CA PHE A 229 -6.20 -28.93 -65.35
C PHE A 229 -4.88 -28.89 -64.54
N LYS A 230 -4.02 -29.83 -64.93
CA LYS A 230 -2.58 -29.74 -65.25
C LYS A 230 -1.64 -28.84 -64.39
N LYS A 231 -0.86 -29.54 -63.58
CA LYS A 231 0.60 -29.41 -63.32
C LYS A 231 1.37 -28.37 -64.16
N GLY A 232 1.91 -27.35 -63.49
CA GLY A 232 2.99 -26.48 -63.98
C GLY A 232 4.20 -26.56 -63.05
N HIS A 233 5.34 -26.99 -63.59
CA HIS A 233 6.65 -26.95 -62.95
C HIS A 233 7.27 -25.56 -63.14
N GLY A 234 7.83 -25.00 -62.09
CA GLY A 234 8.72 -23.83 -62.12
C GLY A 234 9.67 -23.87 -60.93
N ARG A 235 10.83 -24.52 -61.13
CA ARG A 235 12.08 -24.34 -60.37
C ARG A 235 12.40 -22.82 -60.31
N ASN A 236 13.10 -22.19 -59.37
CA ASN A 236 14.08 -22.56 -58.34
C ASN A 236 14.56 -21.24 -57.69
N LYS A 237 14.94 -21.25 -56.41
CA LYS A 237 16.30 -20.93 -55.91
C LYS A 237 16.33 -20.86 -54.39
N SER A 238 17.08 -21.80 -53.80
CA SER A 238 17.57 -21.75 -52.44
C SER A 238 18.66 -20.70 -52.30
N THR A 239 18.74 -20.00 -51.18
CA THR A 239 20.00 -19.45 -50.68
C THR A 239 19.99 -19.42 -49.15
N SER A 240 21.00 -20.11 -48.61
CA SER A 240 21.63 -19.96 -47.30
C SER A 240 21.02 -20.58 -46.02
N ALA A 241 21.87 -21.50 -45.53
CA ALA A 241 22.46 -21.50 -44.19
C ALA A 241 21.80 -22.36 -43.12
N MET A 242 22.45 -23.51 -42.93
CA MET A 242 22.48 -24.32 -41.72
C MET A 242 22.67 -23.46 -40.47
N LEU A 243 21.67 -23.44 -39.60
CA LEU A 243 21.89 -23.43 -38.16
C LEU A 243 21.00 -24.52 -37.56
N SER A 244 21.67 -25.49 -36.95
CA SER A 244 21.08 -26.41 -35.99
C SER A 244 20.31 -25.60 -34.95
N ASN A 245 18.99 -25.78 -34.89
CA ASN A 245 18.29 -25.73 -33.61
C ASN A 245 17.01 -26.54 -33.72
N SER A 246 16.87 -27.44 -32.75
CA SER A 246 15.64 -27.99 -32.18
C SER A 246 14.38 -27.63 -32.95
N GLN A 247 13.78 -28.64 -33.58
CA GLN A 247 12.41 -28.59 -34.04
C GLN A 247 11.49 -28.54 -32.81
N GLU A 248 11.46 -27.39 -32.14
CA GLU A 248 10.40 -27.07 -31.19
C GLU A 248 9.14 -26.93 -32.01
N LEU A 249 8.22 -27.87 -31.78
CA LEU A 249 6.82 -27.70 -32.09
C LEU A 249 6.39 -26.37 -31.46
N ASN A 250 6.29 -25.33 -32.29
CA ASN A 250 5.75 -24.04 -31.90
C ASN A 250 4.24 -24.22 -31.67
N VAL A 251 3.91 -24.84 -30.53
CA VAL A 251 2.56 -24.85 -29.99
C VAL A 251 2.31 -23.40 -29.58
N MET A 252 1.51 -22.68 -30.38
CA MET A 252 0.90 -21.43 -29.96
C MET A 252 0.30 -21.67 -28.57
N GLN A 253 0.98 -21.20 -27.52
CA GLN A 253 0.42 -21.31 -26.19
C GLN A 253 -0.87 -20.48 -26.19
N PRO A 254 -2.00 -21.07 -25.76
CA PRO A 254 -3.26 -20.34 -25.72
C PRO A 254 -3.07 -19.09 -24.87
N ILE A 255 -3.55 -17.95 -25.35
CA ILE A 255 -3.53 -16.70 -24.58
C ILE A 255 -4.46 -16.91 -23.38
N VAL A 256 -3.86 -17.15 -22.22
CA VAL A 256 -4.59 -17.22 -20.94
C VAL A 256 -4.90 -15.79 -20.52
N ARG A 257 -6.19 -15.47 -20.38
CA ARG A 257 -6.64 -14.21 -19.78
C ARG A 257 -7.09 -14.48 -18.35
N ASP A 258 -6.61 -13.66 -17.43
CA ASP A 258 -7.12 -13.65 -16.06
C ASP A 258 -8.50 -12.98 -16.05
N CYS A 259 -9.53 -13.79 -15.89
CA CYS A 259 -10.91 -13.34 -15.77
C CYS A 259 -11.36 -13.47 -14.32
N LYS A 260 -12.25 -12.57 -13.87
CA LYS A 260 -12.92 -12.65 -12.58
C LYS A 260 -14.41 -12.45 -12.78
N GLU A 261 -15.21 -13.27 -12.11
CA GLU A 261 -16.68 -13.24 -12.14
C GLU A 261 -17.22 -13.37 -10.71
N VAL A 262 -18.31 -12.67 -10.41
CA VAL A 262 -18.91 -12.66 -9.08
C VAL A 262 -19.72 -13.92 -8.87
N ASP A 263 -19.36 -14.72 -7.88
CA ASP A 263 -20.22 -15.80 -7.38
C ASP A 263 -21.43 -15.19 -6.65
N LEU A 264 -22.63 -15.40 -7.18
CA LEU A 264 -23.86 -14.81 -6.65
C LEU A 264 -24.26 -15.33 -5.27
N LEU A 265 -23.87 -16.57 -4.91
CA LEU A 265 -24.16 -17.14 -3.58
C LEU A 265 -23.27 -16.49 -2.53
N LEU A 266 -21.97 -16.37 -2.80
CA LEU A 266 -21.03 -15.69 -1.91
C LEU A 266 -21.34 -14.20 -1.81
N PHE A 267 -21.68 -13.56 -2.92
CA PHE A 267 -22.02 -12.15 -2.95
C PHE A 267 -23.32 -11.85 -2.19
N GLY A 268 -24.35 -12.67 -2.39
CA GLY A 268 -25.60 -12.56 -1.65
C GLY A 268 -25.40 -12.70 -0.14
N GLU A 269 -24.63 -13.70 0.29
CA GLU A 269 -24.28 -13.90 1.71
C GLU A 269 -23.50 -12.70 2.28
N PHE A 270 -22.47 -12.24 1.57
CA PHE A 270 -21.69 -11.07 2.00
C PHE A 270 -22.56 -9.82 2.12
N LYS A 271 -23.47 -9.59 1.16
CA LYS A 271 -24.37 -8.44 1.18
C LYS A 271 -25.27 -8.47 2.41
N VAL A 272 -25.86 -9.62 2.74
CA VAL A 272 -26.69 -9.78 3.95
C VAL A 272 -25.85 -9.52 5.21
N TRP A 273 -24.65 -10.09 5.31
CA TRP A 273 -23.76 -9.83 6.44
C TRP A 273 -23.34 -8.35 6.55
N LYS A 274 -23.15 -7.67 5.42
CA LYS A 274 -22.71 -6.27 5.37
C LYS A 274 -23.77 -5.27 5.87
N GLU A 275 -25.06 -5.62 5.77
CA GLU A 275 -26.16 -4.81 6.33
C GLU A 275 -26.12 -4.81 7.86
N GLU A 276 -25.83 -5.96 8.47
CA GLU A 276 -25.67 -6.12 9.93
C GLU A 276 -24.34 -6.83 10.27
N PRO A 277 -23.19 -6.12 10.19
CA PRO A 277 -21.89 -6.74 10.37
C PRO A 277 -21.69 -7.28 11.78
N ALA A 278 -21.44 -8.58 11.88
CA ALA A 278 -21.12 -9.27 13.12
C ALA A 278 -19.75 -9.96 13.05
N MET A 279 -19.04 -9.96 14.19
CA MET A 279 -17.79 -10.71 14.38
C MET A 279 -18.01 -12.11 14.95
N ASP A 280 -19.28 -12.52 15.12
CA ASP A 280 -19.62 -13.85 15.64
C ASP A 280 -19.21 -14.94 14.66
N ARG A 281 -18.50 -15.95 15.18
CA ARG A 281 -18.07 -17.13 14.43
C ARG A 281 -19.23 -17.90 13.82
N ALA A 282 -20.39 -17.90 14.50
CA ALA A 282 -21.54 -18.69 14.08
C ALA A 282 -22.36 -18.05 12.95
N CYS A 283 -22.09 -16.79 12.57
CA CYS A 283 -22.79 -16.18 11.44
C CYS A 283 -22.40 -16.87 10.12
N CYS A 284 -23.34 -17.03 9.19
CA CYS A 284 -23.15 -17.84 7.97
C CYS A 284 -21.90 -17.46 7.18
N PHE A 285 -21.69 -16.14 6.99
CA PHE A 285 -20.55 -15.57 6.29
C PHE A 285 -19.21 -15.98 6.90
N LEU A 286 -19.03 -15.80 8.21
CA LEU A 286 -17.77 -16.13 8.87
C LEU A 286 -17.62 -17.64 9.07
N ASP A 287 -18.67 -18.39 9.40
CA ASP A 287 -18.62 -19.85 9.60
C ASP A 287 -18.03 -20.57 8.38
N ARG A 288 -18.46 -20.16 7.17
CA ARG A 288 -17.89 -20.66 5.90
C ARG A 288 -16.40 -20.37 5.80
N ILE A 289 -16.00 -19.12 6.00
CA ILE A 289 -14.59 -18.67 5.87
C ILE A 289 -13.72 -19.34 6.96
N TYR A 290 -14.26 -19.56 8.15
CA TYR A 290 -13.57 -20.29 9.19
C TYR A 290 -13.25 -21.72 8.77
N LYS A 291 -14.25 -22.45 8.26
CA LYS A 291 -14.11 -23.84 7.80
C LYS A 291 -13.19 -23.98 6.60
N GLU A 292 -13.36 -23.12 5.60
CA GLU A 292 -12.67 -23.24 4.32
C GLU A 292 -11.27 -22.64 4.34
N ASP A 293 -11.04 -21.55 5.09
CA ASP A 293 -9.82 -20.74 4.99
C ASP A 293 -9.07 -20.63 6.32
N ILE A 294 -9.69 -20.09 7.38
CA ILE A 294 -8.98 -19.72 8.62
C ILE A 294 -8.45 -20.96 9.35
N TYR A 295 -9.26 -21.99 9.58
CA TYR A 295 -8.82 -23.21 10.27
C TYR A 295 -7.70 -23.93 9.50
N PRO A 296 -7.82 -24.17 8.17
CA PRO A 296 -6.70 -24.70 7.40
C PRO A 296 -5.47 -23.79 7.42
N CYS A 297 -5.63 -22.45 7.43
CA CYS A 297 -4.51 -21.51 7.50
C CYS A 297 -3.78 -21.50 8.84
N LEU A 298 -4.44 -21.76 9.96
CA LEU A 298 -3.81 -21.75 11.28
C LEU A 298 -3.53 -23.15 11.85
N THR A 299 -3.71 -24.21 11.07
CA THR A 299 -3.26 -25.56 11.46
C THR A 299 -1.73 -25.67 11.43
N PHE A 300 -1.10 -25.87 12.59
CA PHE A 300 0.34 -26.09 12.73
C PHE A 300 0.66 -27.38 13.48
N SER A 301 1.91 -27.83 13.42
CA SER A 301 2.37 -29.05 14.11
C SER A 301 2.21 -28.97 15.62
N LYS A 302 2.37 -27.78 16.22
CA LYS A 302 2.05 -27.52 17.63
C LYS A 302 0.63 -26.95 17.75
N SER A 303 -0.35 -27.83 17.98
CA SER A 303 -1.78 -27.50 18.00
C SER A 303 -2.21 -26.58 19.15
N GLU A 304 -1.59 -26.70 20.32
CA GLU A 304 -1.89 -25.82 21.47
C GLU A 304 -1.54 -24.36 21.14
N LEU A 305 -0.31 -24.13 20.67
CA LEU A 305 0.14 -22.80 20.23
C LEU A 305 -0.68 -22.27 19.05
N ALA A 306 -1.12 -23.14 18.14
CA ALA A 306 -2.02 -22.77 17.05
C ALA A 306 -3.38 -22.26 17.56
N SER A 307 -3.93 -22.87 18.60
CA SER A 307 -5.19 -22.47 19.21
C SER A 307 -5.07 -21.10 19.89
N THR A 308 -3.99 -20.89 20.64
CA THR A 308 -3.70 -19.57 21.24
C THR A 308 -3.48 -18.48 20.20
N ILE A 309 -2.89 -18.81 19.04
CA ILE A 309 -2.76 -17.87 17.92
C ILE A 309 -4.14 -17.50 17.36
N LEU A 310 -5.03 -18.48 17.14
CA LEU A 310 -6.37 -18.20 16.65
C LEU A 310 -7.11 -17.26 17.61
N GLU A 311 -7.10 -17.54 18.91
CA GLU A 311 -7.69 -16.67 19.93
C GLU A 311 -7.09 -15.26 19.90
N ALA A 312 -5.76 -15.15 19.85
CA ALA A 312 -5.07 -13.86 19.82
C ALA A 312 -5.36 -13.06 18.54
N VAL A 313 -5.53 -13.74 17.40
CA VAL A 313 -5.95 -13.12 16.14
C VAL A 313 -7.38 -12.61 16.23
N GLU A 314 -8.31 -13.41 16.77
CA GLU A 314 -9.72 -13.05 16.97
C GLU A 314 -9.88 -11.87 17.94
N SER A 315 -9.10 -11.84 19.03
CA SER A 315 -9.09 -10.75 20.02
C SER A 315 -8.24 -9.55 19.62
N ASN A 316 -7.56 -9.58 18.48
CA ASN A 316 -6.66 -8.52 18.01
C ASN A 316 -5.50 -8.20 18.98
N THR A 317 -4.94 -9.23 19.60
CA THR A 317 -3.85 -9.12 20.60
C THR A 317 -2.55 -9.77 20.13
N LEU A 318 -2.51 -10.30 18.90
CA LEU A 318 -1.29 -10.82 18.28
C LEU A 318 -0.47 -9.68 17.66
N SER A 319 0.83 -9.64 17.94
CA SER A 319 1.78 -8.77 17.24
C SER A 319 2.90 -9.58 16.58
N ILE A 320 3.42 -9.04 15.47
CA ILE A 320 4.52 -9.63 14.70
C ILE A 320 5.63 -8.59 14.60
N GLU A 321 6.82 -8.93 15.08
CA GLU A 321 7.98 -8.04 15.08
C GLU A 321 9.11 -8.63 14.21
N PRO A 322 9.81 -7.81 13.41
CA PRO A 322 11.07 -8.23 12.80
C PRO A 322 12.14 -8.42 13.87
N VAL A 323 12.99 -9.42 13.69
CA VAL A 323 14.13 -9.68 14.56
C VAL A 323 15.37 -9.12 13.89
N GLY A 324 15.97 -8.09 14.50
CA GLY A 324 17.26 -7.55 14.05
C GLY A 324 18.41 -8.55 14.22
N PHE A 325 19.56 -8.24 13.62
CA PHE A 325 20.76 -9.10 13.64
C PHE A 325 21.37 -9.34 15.04
N GLN A 326 20.83 -8.74 16.10
CA GLN A 326 21.30 -8.96 17.46
C GLN A 326 20.55 -10.14 18.10
N SER A 327 21.25 -11.26 18.24
CA SER A 327 20.80 -12.39 19.06
C SER A 327 20.75 -11.96 20.53
N LEU A 328 19.56 -11.69 21.05
CA LEU A 328 19.38 -11.60 22.50
C LEU A 328 19.72 -12.96 23.14
N PRO A 329 20.38 -12.98 24.31
CA PRO A 329 20.72 -14.23 24.99
C PRO A 329 19.44 -14.96 25.37
N VAL A 330 19.20 -16.11 24.74
CA VAL A 330 18.06 -16.98 25.08
C VAL A 330 18.31 -17.59 26.47
N VAL A 331 17.49 -17.22 27.45
CA VAL A 331 17.52 -17.82 28.79
C VAL A 331 17.09 -19.28 28.70
N LYS A 332 17.94 -20.17 29.21
CA LYS A 332 18.09 -21.59 28.85
C LYS A 332 16.93 -22.56 29.17
N ALA A 333 15.74 -22.09 29.57
CA ALA A 333 14.63 -22.98 29.93
C ALA A 333 13.42 -22.93 28.95
N SER A 334 13.12 -21.78 28.34
CA SER A 334 11.97 -21.61 27.42
C SER A 334 12.32 -21.77 25.93
N ALA A 335 13.60 -22.00 25.61
CA ALA A 335 14.16 -22.04 24.26
C ALA A 335 13.58 -23.15 23.36
N MET A 336 13.08 -24.24 23.94
CA MET A 336 12.59 -25.38 23.16
C MET A 336 11.19 -25.14 22.59
N GLU A 337 10.34 -24.40 23.32
CA GLU A 337 8.98 -24.10 22.92
C GLU A 337 8.88 -22.83 22.07
N CYS A 338 9.65 -21.80 22.43
CA CYS A 338 9.67 -20.48 21.78
C CYS A 338 10.38 -20.45 20.41
N GLY A 339 11.06 -21.54 20.05
CA GLY A 339 11.88 -21.57 18.84
C GLY A 339 13.09 -20.65 18.93
N GLY A 340 13.70 -20.36 17.78
CA GLY A 340 14.84 -19.46 17.70
C GLY A 340 15.12 -18.98 16.28
N PRO A 341 16.18 -18.19 16.06
CA PRO A 341 16.49 -17.63 14.75
C PRO A 341 16.66 -18.67 13.63
N LYS A 342 16.92 -19.94 13.97
CA LYS A 342 17.07 -21.06 13.01
C LYS A 342 15.98 -22.14 13.13
N LYS A 343 14.99 -21.97 14.00
CA LYS A 343 13.95 -22.99 14.24
C LYS A 343 12.60 -22.34 14.47
N CYS A 344 11.62 -22.69 13.63
CA CYS A 344 10.26 -22.20 13.76
C CYS A 344 9.57 -22.83 14.98
N ALA A 345 8.97 -21.99 15.83
CA ALA A 345 8.20 -22.41 16.99
C ALA A 345 6.94 -23.21 16.60
N LEU A 346 6.31 -22.87 15.47
CA LEU A 346 5.01 -23.43 15.05
C LEU A 346 5.13 -24.76 14.29
N SER A 347 6.01 -24.79 13.28
CA SER A 347 6.21 -25.99 12.47
C SER A 347 7.31 -26.91 12.99
N GLY A 348 8.14 -26.43 13.93
CA GLY A 348 9.30 -27.17 14.42
C GLY A 348 10.46 -27.29 13.42
N GLN A 349 10.28 -26.82 12.18
CA GLN A 349 11.27 -26.95 11.11
C GLN A 349 12.47 -26.01 11.30
N THR A 350 13.64 -26.49 10.87
CA THR A 350 14.88 -25.71 10.82
C THR A 350 14.85 -24.76 9.63
N LYS A 351 14.50 -23.49 9.87
CA LYS A 351 14.41 -22.41 8.89
C LYS A 351 14.86 -21.10 9.53
N THR A 352 15.43 -20.21 8.73
CA THR A 352 15.78 -18.86 9.19
C THR A 352 14.51 -18.08 9.52
N CYS A 353 14.36 -17.68 10.77
CA CYS A 353 13.20 -16.95 11.28
C CYS A 353 13.60 -15.49 11.50
N LYS A 354 13.27 -14.62 10.53
CA LYS A 354 13.49 -13.17 10.60
C LYS A 354 12.44 -12.45 11.44
N HIS A 355 11.41 -13.15 11.93
CA HIS A 355 10.29 -12.57 12.64
C HIS A 355 9.96 -13.37 13.90
N ARG A 356 9.40 -12.68 14.89
CA ARG A 356 8.87 -13.26 16.12
C ARG A 356 7.45 -12.74 16.36
N ILE A 357 6.61 -13.57 16.95
CA ILE A 357 5.25 -13.20 17.34
C ILE A 357 5.14 -13.11 18.86
N LYS A 358 4.27 -12.21 19.32
CA LYS A 358 3.87 -12.07 20.72
C LYS A 358 2.35 -12.21 20.81
N LEU A 359 1.88 -12.94 21.82
CA LEU A 359 0.45 -13.23 22.02
C LEU A 359 -0.03 -12.47 23.26
N GLY A 360 -0.86 -11.44 23.07
CA GLY A 360 -1.33 -10.55 24.13
C GLY A 360 -0.20 -9.97 24.97
N ASP A 361 -0.42 -9.96 26.29
CA ASP A 361 0.53 -9.41 27.24
C ASP A 361 1.60 -10.42 27.68
N SER A 362 1.67 -11.60 27.05
CA SER A 362 2.70 -12.59 27.38
C SER A 362 4.10 -12.02 27.17
N SER A 363 5.02 -12.28 28.11
CA SER A 363 6.42 -11.87 27.98
C SER A 363 7.21 -12.73 26.98
N SER A 364 6.59 -13.76 26.42
CA SER A 364 7.23 -14.76 25.58
C SER A 364 7.12 -14.39 24.10
N TYR A 365 8.23 -14.58 23.38
CA TYR A 365 8.29 -14.38 21.95
C TYR A 365 8.51 -15.72 21.24
N TYR A 366 7.75 -15.96 20.18
CA TYR A 366 7.84 -17.19 19.39
C TYR A 366 8.41 -16.89 18.00
N TYR A 367 9.56 -17.48 17.67
CA TYR A 367 10.17 -17.32 16.35
C TYR A 367 9.36 -18.06 15.29
N VAL A 368 9.05 -17.39 14.17
CA VAL A 368 8.23 -17.96 13.09
C VAL A 368 8.98 -17.93 11.77
N SER A 369 8.84 -19.02 11.00
CA SER A 369 9.36 -19.06 9.64
C SER A 369 8.60 -18.10 8.73
N PRO A 370 9.19 -17.67 7.60
CA PRO A 370 8.52 -16.81 6.61
C PRO A 370 7.16 -17.38 6.17
N PHE A 371 7.10 -18.70 5.96
CA PHE A 371 5.85 -19.39 5.61
C PHE A 371 4.78 -19.30 6.72
N CYS A 372 5.15 -19.56 7.99
CA CYS A 372 4.18 -19.47 9.09
C CYS A 372 3.73 -18.02 9.32
N ARG A 373 4.64 -17.06 9.18
CA ARG A 373 4.32 -15.62 9.20
C ARG A 373 3.29 -15.28 8.13
N TYR A 374 3.51 -15.71 6.88
CA TYR A 374 2.59 -15.42 5.78
C TYR A 374 1.19 -15.96 6.06
N ARG A 375 1.07 -17.21 6.51
CA ARG A 375 -0.23 -17.81 6.91
C ARG A 375 -0.95 -16.99 7.98
N ILE A 376 -0.24 -16.60 9.04
CA ILE A 376 -0.81 -15.78 10.13
C ILE A 376 -1.23 -14.41 9.60
N MET A 377 -0.36 -13.75 8.82
CA MET A 377 -0.64 -12.43 8.25
C MET A 377 -1.85 -12.44 7.31
N SER A 378 -2.01 -13.46 6.46
CA SER A 378 -3.18 -13.57 5.58
C SER A 378 -4.48 -13.59 6.39
N VAL A 379 -4.49 -14.30 7.52
CA VAL A 379 -5.65 -14.35 8.43
C VAL A 379 -5.82 -13.03 9.18
N CYS A 380 -4.74 -12.42 9.70
CA CYS A 380 -4.80 -11.12 10.35
C CYS A 380 -5.33 -10.02 9.42
N ASN A 381 -4.88 -9.99 8.16
CA ASN A 381 -5.32 -9.03 7.16
C ASN A 381 -6.83 -9.19 6.89
N PHE A 382 -7.31 -10.44 6.78
CA PHE A 382 -8.73 -10.72 6.67
C PHE A 382 -9.52 -10.14 7.85
N PHE A 383 -9.17 -10.52 9.08
CA PHE A 383 -9.88 -10.01 10.27
C PHE A 383 -9.82 -8.49 10.40
N THR A 384 -8.68 -7.89 10.07
CA THR A 384 -8.51 -6.43 10.11
C THR A 384 -9.49 -5.75 9.17
N TYR A 385 -9.61 -6.23 7.93
CA TYR A 385 -10.54 -5.68 6.96
C TYR A 385 -12.01 -5.89 7.38
N ILE A 386 -12.36 -7.09 7.86
CA ILE A 386 -13.72 -7.37 8.37
C ILE A 386 -14.08 -6.46 9.54
N ARG A 387 -13.15 -6.19 10.46
CA ARG A 387 -13.36 -5.21 11.56
C ARG A 387 -13.54 -3.79 11.04
N TYR A 388 -12.80 -3.38 10.01
CA TYR A 388 -13.00 -2.05 9.40
C TYR A 388 -14.38 -1.90 8.79
N ILE A 389 -14.89 -2.94 8.13
CA ILE A 389 -16.28 -2.96 7.64
C ILE A 389 -17.26 -2.87 8.82
N GLN A 390 -17.07 -3.68 9.85
CA GLN A 390 -17.97 -3.72 11.01
C GLN A 390 -18.01 -2.40 11.80
N GLN A 391 -16.89 -1.68 11.86
CA GLN A 391 -16.80 -0.36 12.49
C GLN A 391 -17.26 0.79 11.58
N GLY A 392 -17.62 0.51 10.32
CA GLY A 392 -18.03 1.53 9.36
C GLY A 392 -16.90 2.46 8.92
N LEU A 393 -15.65 1.99 8.97
CA LEU A 393 -14.47 2.76 8.55
C LEU A 393 -14.30 2.76 7.01
N VAL A 394 -14.90 1.78 6.32
CA VAL A 394 -14.86 1.68 4.85
C VAL A 394 -16.05 2.42 4.25
N LYS A 395 -15.91 3.74 4.02
CA LYS A 395 -17.02 4.61 3.56
C LYS A 395 -17.00 4.93 2.06
N GLN A 396 -15.86 4.80 1.39
CA GLN A 396 -15.67 5.24 0.00
C GLN A 396 -15.74 4.08 -1.02
N GLN A 397 -15.76 2.82 -0.57
CA GLN A 397 -15.85 1.66 -1.46
C GLN A 397 -17.31 1.26 -1.67
N ASP A 398 -17.67 0.93 -2.91
CA ASP A 398 -18.94 0.29 -3.19
C ASP A 398 -18.97 -1.16 -2.70
N VAL A 399 -20.17 -1.75 -2.63
CA VAL A 399 -20.38 -3.10 -2.08
C VAL A 399 -19.62 -4.17 -2.88
N GLU A 400 -19.51 -4.00 -4.20
CA GLU A 400 -18.80 -4.94 -5.05
C GLU A 400 -17.29 -4.84 -4.83
N GLN A 401 -16.74 -3.63 -4.67
CA GLN A 401 -15.34 -3.43 -4.30
C GLN A 401 -15.00 -4.08 -2.95
N MET A 402 -15.86 -3.89 -1.95
CA MET A 402 -15.67 -4.52 -0.65
C MET A 402 -15.70 -6.05 -0.75
N PHE A 403 -16.62 -6.60 -1.55
CA PHE A 403 -16.69 -8.02 -1.82
C PHE A 403 -15.43 -8.54 -2.51
N TRP A 404 -14.93 -7.85 -3.53
CA TRP A 404 -13.70 -8.23 -4.22
C TRP A 404 -12.47 -8.20 -3.33
N GLU A 405 -12.41 -7.26 -2.37
CA GLU A 405 -11.36 -7.24 -1.36
C GLU A 405 -11.46 -8.44 -0.41
N VAL A 406 -12.68 -8.80 0.02
CA VAL A 406 -12.90 -10.06 0.77
C VAL A 406 -12.44 -11.28 -0.05
N MET A 407 -12.81 -11.37 -1.33
CA MET A 407 -12.38 -12.47 -2.20
C MET A 407 -10.85 -12.49 -2.37
N HIS A 408 -10.21 -11.32 -2.46
CA HIS A 408 -8.76 -11.21 -2.52
C HIS A 408 -8.10 -11.74 -1.23
N LEU A 409 -8.59 -11.35 -0.06
CA LEU A 409 -8.08 -11.81 1.23
C LEU A 409 -8.29 -13.33 1.41
N ARG A 410 -9.46 -13.85 0.99
CA ARG A 410 -9.72 -15.30 0.95
C ARG A 410 -8.80 -16.04 -0.02
N LYS A 411 -8.47 -15.44 -1.17
CA LYS A 411 -7.49 -16.00 -2.11
C LYS A 411 -6.10 -16.10 -1.48
N GLU A 412 -5.62 -15.06 -0.78
CA GLU A 412 -4.33 -15.11 -0.10
C GLU A 412 -4.30 -16.19 0.99
N MET A 413 -5.37 -16.34 1.79
CA MET A 413 -5.51 -17.45 2.73
C MET A 413 -5.54 -18.81 2.01
N SER A 414 -6.27 -18.92 0.90
CA SER A 414 -6.37 -20.15 0.11
C SER A 414 -5.05 -20.58 -0.52
N LEU A 415 -4.20 -19.63 -0.92
CA LEU A 415 -2.84 -19.92 -1.34
C LEU A 415 -1.99 -20.37 -0.14
N ALA A 416 -2.08 -19.65 0.97
CA ALA A 416 -1.30 -19.91 2.17
C ALA A 416 -1.58 -21.29 2.79
N LYS A 417 -2.85 -21.74 2.84
CA LYS A 417 -3.22 -23.07 3.36
C LYS A 417 -2.63 -24.21 2.52
N LEU A 418 -2.38 -23.97 1.24
CA LEU A 418 -1.78 -24.94 0.31
C LEU A 418 -0.25 -24.88 0.26
N GLY A 419 0.38 -23.95 0.98
CA GLY A 419 1.84 -23.81 1.00
C GLY A 419 2.41 -22.74 0.09
N PHE A 420 1.59 -22.04 -0.70
CA PHE A 420 2.04 -20.94 -1.55
C PHE A 420 2.12 -19.66 -0.72
N TYR A 421 3.31 -19.07 -0.66
CA TYR A 421 3.54 -17.85 0.11
C TYR A 421 4.49 -16.89 -0.61
N LYS A 422 4.37 -15.61 -0.27
CA LYS A 422 5.26 -14.55 -0.76
C LYS A 422 6.28 -14.21 0.32
N GLU A 423 7.53 -14.06 -0.07
CA GLU A 423 8.62 -13.60 0.81
C GLU A 423 9.22 -12.34 0.19
N GLU A 424 9.01 -11.20 0.84
CA GLU A 424 9.74 -9.97 0.53
C GLU A 424 11.16 -10.13 1.10
N LEU A 425 12.16 -10.04 0.21
CA LEU A 425 13.55 -10.42 0.48
C LEU A 425 14.28 -9.42 1.38
#